data_AF-A0A953JZZ7-F1
#
_entry.id   AF-A0A953JZZ7-F1
#
_cell.length_a   1.000
_cell.length_b   1.000
_cell.length_c   1.000
_cell.angle_alpha   90.00
_cell.angle_beta   90.00
_cell.angle_gamma   90.00
#
_symmetry.space_group_name_H-M   'P 1'
#
loop_
_entity.id
_entity.type
_entity.pdbx_description
1 polymer ?
#
loop_
_entity_poly.entity_id
_entity_poly.type
_entity_poly.pdbx_seq_one_letter_code
_entity_poly.pdbx_strand_id
1 'polypeptide(L)'
;YRKLPLEQFNAIVHLITNWFPHYPIDEMDFHRLIELMRNDKKNKDQRINFVLLESIGVPSVDCFASADEIKDALRYYISLGR
;
A
#
# COMPACT_ATOMS: atom_id res chain seq x y z
N TYR A 1 -1.73 -10.35 13.07
CA TYR A 1 -0.87 -10.29 11.87
C TYR A 1 0.50 -9.79 12.29
N ARG A 2 1.57 -10.44 11.84
CA ARG A 2 2.93 -9.99 12.14
C ARG A 2 3.25 -8.82 11.21
N LYS A 3 3.68 -7.68 11.78
CA LYS A 3 4.03 -6.50 10.97
C LYS A 3 5.42 -6.70 10.35
N LEU A 4 5.56 -6.30 9.08
CA LEU A 4 6.85 -6.22 8.40
C LEU A 4 7.86 -5.45 9.27
N PRO A 5 9.02 -6.04 9.61
CA PRO A 5 10.05 -5.33 10.37
C PRO A 5 10.50 -4.06 9.64
N LEU A 6 10.73 -2.98 10.39
CA LEU A 6 11.07 -1.67 9.83
C LEU A 6 12.31 -1.71 8.93
N GLU A 7 13.31 -2.52 9.28
CA GLU A 7 14.51 -2.72 8.46
C GLU A 7 14.17 -3.28 7.07
N GLN A 8 13.30 -4.29 7.00
CA GLN A 8 12.89 -4.90 5.73
C GLN A 8 11.98 -3.97 4.94
N PHE A 9 11.11 -3.22 5.62
CA PHE A 9 10.31 -2.17 5.00
C PHE A 9 11.20 -1.12 4.33
N ASN A 10 12.19 -0.58 5.05
CA ASN A 10 13.13 0.40 4.52
C ASN A 10 13.95 -0.16 3.36
N ALA A 11 14.38 -1.43 3.43
CA ALA A 11 15.09 -2.09 2.35
C ALA A 11 14.24 -2.18 1.06
N ILE A 12 12.95 -2.53 1.20
CA ILE A 12 12.01 -2.57 0.07
C ILE A 12 11.78 -1.18 -0.50
N VAL A 13 11.51 -0.18 0.36
CA VAL A 13 11.30 1.21 -0.07
C VAL A 13 12.50 1.71 -0.84
N HIS A 14 13.71 1.58 -0.29
CA HIS A 14 14.95 2.00 -0.92
C HIS A 14 15.17 1.30 -2.27
N LEU A 15 14.92 0.00 -2.36
CA LEU A 15 15.03 -0.74 -3.61
C LEU A 15 14.04 -0.20 -4.66
N ILE A 16 12.77 -0.03 -4.32
CA ILE A 16 11.76 0.43 -5.28
C ILE A 16 12.07 1.86 -5.74
N THR A 17 12.36 2.79 -4.83
CA THR A 17 12.58 4.21 -5.17
C THR A 17 13.90 4.44 -5.89
N ASN A 18 14.92 3.59 -5.69
CA ASN A 18 16.19 3.70 -6.42
C ASN A 18 16.09 3.20 -7.87
N TRP A 19 15.19 2.25 -8.15
CA TRP A 19 15.08 1.61 -9.47
C TRP A 19 13.97 2.19 -10.34
N PHE A 20 12.90 2.69 -9.74
CA PHE A 20 11.73 3.20 -10.46
C PHE A 20 11.56 4.70 -10.22
N PRO A 21 11.24 5.49 -11.27
CA PRO A 21 10.89 6.88 -11.08
C PRO A 21 9.65 7.00 -10.18
N HIS A 22 9.62 8.04 -9.35
CA HIS A 22 8.46 8.33 -8.52
C HIS A 22 7.27 8.68 -9.42
N TYR A 23 6.10 8.08 -9.12
CA TYR A 23 4.86 8.38 -9.82
C TYR A 23 4.10 9.46 -9.05
N PRO A 24 3.82 10.62 -9.66
CA PRO A 24 3.11 11.68 -8.96
C PRO A 24 1.65 11.26 -8.71
N ILE A 25 1.20 11.36 -7.45
CA ILE A 25 -0.19 11.13 -7.04
C ILE A 25 -0.68 12.41 -6.39
N ASP A 26 -1.84 12.91 -6.82
CA ASP A 26 -2.54 14.01 -6.16
C ASP A 26 -3.43 13.47 -5.03
N GLU A 27 -3.44 14.13 -3.87
CA GLU A 27 -4.36 13.77 -2.78
C GLU A 27 -5.83 13.92 -3.19
N MET A 28 -6.14 14.79 -4.15
CA MET A 28 -7.48 14.93 -4.73
C MET A 28 -7.96 13.64 -5.40
N ASP A 29 -7.04 12.79 -5.88
CA ASP A 29 -7.37 11.53 -6.56
C ASP A 29 -7.60 10.36 -5.59
N PHE A 30 -7.37 10.54 -4.29
CA PHE A 30 -7.49 9.45 -3.31
C PHE A 30 -8.86 8.79 -3.33
N HIS A 31 -9.93 9.57 -3.45
CA HIS A 31 -11.28 9.02 -3.52
C HIS A 31 -11.43 8.11 -4.73
N ARG A 32 -10.94 8.55 -5.89
CA ARG A 32 -11.01 7.78 -7.14
C ARG A 32 -10.18 6.51 -7.08
N LEU A 33 -8.98 6.57 -6.50
CA LEU A 33 -8.13 5.40 -6.30
C LEU A 33 -8.82 4.36 -5.41
N ILE A 34 -9.44 4.79 -4.31
CA ILE A 34 -10.18 3.90 -3.40
C ILE A 34 -11.39 3.28 -4.10
N GLU A 35 -12.13 4.05 -4.91
CA GLU A 35 -13.22 3.50 -5.73
C GLU A 35 -12.73 2.41 -6.69
N LEU A 36 -11.58 2.61 -7.34
CA LEU A 36 -10.98 1.62 -8.23
C LEU A 36 -10.58 0.36 -7.44
N MET A 37 -9.96 0.52 -6.28
CA MET A 37 -9.55 -0.59 -5.40
C MET A 37 -10.74 -1.46 -4.96
N ARG A 38 -11.95 -0.89 -4.82
CA ARG A 38 -13.16 -1.66 -4.47
C ARG A 38 -13.52 -2.74 -5.50
N ASN A 39 -13.06 -2.62 -6.74
CA ASN A 39 -13.34 -3.58 -7.80
C ASN A 39 -12.33 -4.75 -7.87
N ASP A 40 -11.32 -4.78 -7.00
CA ASP A 40 -10.36 -5.90 -6.94
C ASP A 40 -11.06 -7.21 -6.50
N LYS A 41 -10.77 -8.32 -7.20
CA LYS A 41 -11.39 -9.63 -6.94
C LYS A 41 -11.05 -10.22 -5.56
N LYS A 42 -10.03 -9.70 -4.87
CA LYS A 42 -9.64 -10.12 -3.51
C LYS A 42 -10.56 -9.54 -2.43
N ASN A 43 -11.34 -8.52 -2.77
CA ASN A 43 -12.25 -7.88 -1.83
C ASN A 43 -13.37 -8.85 -1.43
N LYS A 44 -13.67 -8.90 -0.14
CA LYS A 44 -14.73 -9.72 0.45
C LYS A 44 -15.63 -8.82 1.26
N ASP A 45 -16.94 -9.08 1.25
CA ASP A 45 -17.92 -8.38 2.09
C ASP A 45 -17.83 -6.84 2.02
N GLN A 46 -17.61 -6.29 0.82
CA GLN A 46 -17.44 -4.85 0.55
C GLN A 46 -16.21 -4.19 1.20
N ARG A 47 -15.27 -5.00 1.70
CA ARG A 47 -14.01 -4.56 2.30
C ARG A 47 -12.87 -4.64 1.29
N ILE A 48 -11.99 -3.66 1.33
CA ILE A 48 -10.78 -3.65 0.50
C ILE A 48 -9.73 -4.53 1.19
N ASN A 49 -9.31 -5.58 0.50
CA ASN A 49 -8.32 -6.53 1.01
C ASN A 49 -7.02 -6.44 0.20
N PHE A 50 -5.92 -6.44 0.92
CA PHE A 50 -4.58 -6.50 0.35
C PHE A 50 -3.89 -7.82 0.65
N VAL A 51 -2.85 -8.09 -0.14
CA VAL A 51 -1.80 -9.01 0.26
C VAL A 51 -0.67 -8.15 0.81
N LEU A 52 -0.37 -8.29 2.10
CA LEU A 52 0.70 -7.56 2.78
C LEU A 52 1.87 -8.50 3.08
N LEU A 53 3.04 -7.95 3.41
CA LEU A 53 4.20 -8.75 3.80
C LEU A 53 4.34 -8.79 5.31
N GLU A 54 4.56 -9.99 5.86
CA GLU A 54 5.01 -10.16 7.26
C GLU A 54 6.54 -10.14 7.36
N SER A 55 7.21 -10.59 6.30
CA SER A 55 8.64 -10.46 6.03
C SER A 55 8.88 -10.59 4.52
N ILE A 56 10.10 -10.29 4.05
CA ILE A 56 10.50 -10.54 2.66
C ILE A 56 10.26 -12.03 2.34
N GLY A 57 9.50 -12.29 1.28
CA GLY A 57 9.12 -13.64 0.84
C GLY A 57 7.96 -14.29 1.60
N VAL A 58 7.37 -13.63 2.60
CA VAL A 58 6.26 -14.17 3.40
C VAL A 58 5.03 -13.27 3.29
N PRO A 59 4.06 -13.60 2.43
CA PRO A 59 2.83 -12.85 2.27
C PRO A 59 1.78 -13.21 3.33
N SER A 60 0.93 -12.24 3.64
CA SER A 60 -0.30 -12.38 4.41
C SER A 60 -1.46 -11.96 3.51
N VAL A 61 -2.43 -12.85 3.31
CA VAL A 61 -3.59 -12.62 2.43
C VAL A 61 -4.80 -12.13 3.22
N ASP A 62 -5.85 -11.67 2.52
CA ASP A 62 -7.11 -11.22 3.12
C ASP A 62 -6.91 -10.12 4.20
N CYS A 63 -5.89 -9.26 4.03
CA CYS A 63 -5.61 -8.18 4.96
C CYS A 63 -6.51 -6.98 4.67
N PHE A 64 -7.53 -6.77 5.49
CA PHE A 64 -8.40 -5.60 5.40
C PHE A 64 -7.62 -4.30 5.66
N ALA A 65 -7.86 -3.28 4.83
CA ALA A 65 -7.48 -1.91 5.11
C ALA A 65 -8.68 -0.96 4.96
N SER A 66 -8.84 -0.08 5.94
CA SER A 66 -9.81 1.01 5.90
C SER A 66 -9.41 2.07 4.86
N ALA A 67 -10.38 2.88 4.45
CA ALA A 67 -10.13 3.99 3.53
C ALA A 67 -9.09 4.97 4.09
N ASP A 68 -9.04 5.19 5.40
CA ASP A 68 -8.10 6.13 6.00
C ASP A 68 -6.68 5.56 6.09
N GLU A 69 -6.52 4.26 6.39
CA GLU A 69 -5.22 3.58 6.32
C GLU A 69 -4.64 3.61 4.90
N ILE A 70 -5.50 3.43 3.88
CA ILE A 70 -5.09 3.53 2.47
C ILE A 70 -4.62 4.95 2.15
N LYS A 71 -5.34 5.99 2.57
CA LYS A 71 -4.93 7.38 2.37
C LYS A 71 -3.60 7.68 3.06
N ASP A 72 -3.41 7.21 4.29
CA ASP A 72 -2.16 7.43 5.02
C ASP A 72 -0.97 6.72 4.34
N ALA A 73 -1.18 5.52 3.80
CA ALA A 73 -0.17 4.84 2.99
C ALA A 73 0.16 5.60 1.69
N LEU A 74 -0.86 6.15 1.01
CA LEU A 74 -0.66 6.98 -0.18
C LEU A 74 0.09 8.28 0.14
N ARG A 75 -0.22 8.95 1.26
CA ARG A 75 0.52 10.14 1.73
C ARG A 75 1.98 9.82 2.03
N TYR A 76 2.22 8.68 2.68
CA TYR A 76 3.58 8.20 2.89
C TYR A 76 4.32 8.03 1.55
N TYR A 77 3.71 7.38 0.56
CA TYR A 77 4.31 7.25 -0.77
C TYR A 77 4.59 8.59 -1.45
N ILE A 78 3.66 9.55 -1.38
CA ILE A 78 3.86 10.92 -1.91
C ILE A 78 5.08 11.59 -1.24
N SER A 79 5.25 11.40 0.08
CA SER A 79 6.38 11.99 0.81
C SER A 79 7.75 11.45 0.38
N LEU A 80 7.81 10.27 -0.26
CA LEU A 80 9.05 9.68 -0.78
C LEU A 80 9.55 10.32 -2.08
N GLY A 81 8.69 11.06 -2.80
CA GLY A 81 9.01 11.71 -4.08
C GLY A 81 9.51 13.15 -3.94
N ARG A 82 9.85 13.58 -2.73
CA ARG A 82 10.35 14.93 -2.42
C ARG A 82 11.87 14.95 -2.30
#